data_AF-A0A5D2C3T5-F1
#
_entry.id   AF-A0A5D2C3T5-F1
#
_cell.length_a   1.000
_cell.length_b   1.000
_cell.length_c   1.000
_cell.angle_alpha   90.00
_cell.angle_beta   90.00
_cell.angle_gamma   90.00
#
_symmetry.space_group_name_H-M   'P 1'
#
loop_
_entity.id
_entity.type
_entity.pdbx_description
1 polymer ?
#
loop_
_entity_poly.entity_id
_entity_poly.type
_entity_poly.pdbx_seq_one_letter_code
_entity_poly.pdbx_strand_id
1 'polypeptide(L)'
;MVSNMLVKEKMQTVLCFLSRHLSTKIWYQMLSRPYAFTCVLRLRTSIEFKPDHSYGHFFPDPQYENVQHIICCDFCATYAYDFDFANNVGFYRY
;
A
#
# COMPACT_ATOMS: atom_id res chain seq x y z
N MET A 1 16.83 -13.31 -2.94
CA MET A 1 17.09 -12.04 -2.21
C MET A 1 18.22 -11.20 -2.82
N VAL A 2 19.21 -11.78 -3.53
CA VAL A 2 20.33 -11.03 -4.14
C VAL A 2 19.92 -10.24 -5.40
N SER A 3 18.96 -10.74 -6.18
CA SER A 3 18.57 -10.12 -7.47
C SER A 3 17.90 -8.75 -7.34
N ASN A 4 17.16 -8.50 -6.25
CA ASN A 4 16.46 -7.22 -6.03
C ASN A 4 17.42 -6.09 -5.62
N MET A 5 18.57 -6.45 -5.01
CA MET A 5 19.60 -5.50 -4.59
C MET A 5 20.35 -4.93 -5.81
N LEU A 6 20.63 -5.79 -6.79
CA LEU A 6 21.36 -5.45 -8.01
C LEU A 6 20.57 -4.53 -8.95
N VAL A 7 19.23 -4.70 -9.02
CA VAL A 7 18.35 -3.81 -9.80
C VAL A 7 18.31 -2.41 -9.19
N LYS A 8 18.31 -2.34 -7.85
CA LYS A 8 18.31 -1.08 -7.10
C LYS A 8 19.61 -0.30 -7.36
N GLU A 9 20.77 -0.94 -7.26
CA GLU A 9 22.07 -0.29 -7.50
C GLU A 9 22.26 0.19 -8.95
N LYS A 10 21.81 -0.60 -9.92
CA LYS A 10 21.94 -0.25 -11.35
C LYS A 10 21.03 0.91 -11.75
N MET A 11 19.81 0.98 -11.25
CA MET A 11 18.94 2.15 -11.50
C MET A 11 19.47 3.42 -10.82
N GLN A 12 20.05 3.29 -9.63
CA GLN A 12 20.52 4.41 -8.83
C GLN A 12 21.74 5.10 -9.47
N THR A 13 22.61 4.33 -10.12
CA THR A 13 23.79 4.88 -10.83
C THR A 13 23.43 5.65 -12.09
N VAL A 14 22.42 5.19 -12.86
CA VAL A 14 21.98 5.83 -14.11
C VAL A 14 21.15 7.09 -13.85
N LEU A 15 20.30 7.11 -12.81
CA LEU A 15 19.51 8.28 -12.44
C LEU A 15 20.36 9.43 -11.85
N CYS A 16 21.41 9.10 -11.08
CA CYS A 16 22.33 10.11 -10.54
C CYS A 16 23.12 10.85 -11.63
N PHE A 17 23.35 10.24 -12.78
CA PHE A 17 24.08 10.86 -13.89
C PHE A 17 23.24 11.89 -14.66
N LEU A 18 21.90 11.76 -14.63
CA LEU A 18 20.97 12.56 -15.43
C LEU A 18 20.34 13.76 -14.70
N SER A 19 20.56 13.94 -13.39
CA SER A 19 19.89 15.00 -12.62
C SER A 19 20.88 15.88 -11.85
N ARG A 20 21.24 17.03 -12.43
CA ARG A 20 21.82 18.19 -11.73
C ARG A 20 20.83 19.32 -12.00
N HIS A 21 19.90 19.69 -11.13
CA HIS A 21 20.22 20.64 -10.08
C HIS A 21 19.13 20.77 -8.98
N LEU A 22 17.98 20.09 -9.07
CA LEU A 22 16.89 20.25 -8.09
C LEU A 22 16.18 18.94 -7.69
N SER A 23 16.30 17.88 -8.49
CA SER A 23 15.52 16.64 -8.31
C SER A 23 16.21 15.58 -7.43
N THR A 24 17.54 15.62 -7.29
CA THR A 24 18.34 14.55 -6.66
C THR A 24 17.93 14.23 -5.23
N LYS A 25 17.54 15.23 -4.43
CA LYS A 25 17.10 15.00 -3.05
C LYS A 25 15.83 14.16 -2.97
N ILE A 26 14.86 14.39 -3.86
CA ILE A 26 13.59 13.65 -3.87
C ILE A 26 13.83 12.21 -4.33
N TRP A 27 14.61 12.01 -5.40
CA TRP A 27 14.97 10.66 -5.86
C TRP A 27 15.74 9.86 -4.83
N TYR A 28 16.73 10.50 -4.20
CA TYR A 28 17.50 9.86 -3.13
C TYR A 28 16.59 9.50 -1.96
N GLN A 29 15.73 10.43 -1.53
CA GLN A 29 14.77 10.17 -0.47
C GLN A 29 13.81 9.05 -0.85
N MET A 30 13.27 8.99 -2.06
CA MET A 30 12.40 7.90 -2.47
C MET A 30 13.15 6.57 -2.42
N LEU A 31 14.32 6.46 -3.07
CA LEU A 31 15.09 5.22 -3.12
C LEU A 31 15.63 4.73 -1.76
N SER A 32 15.91 5.65 -0.85
CA SER A 32 16.39 5.34 0.51
C SER A 32 15.30 4.79 1.42
N ARG A 33 14.02 4.94 1.07
CA ARG A 33 12.93 4.43 1.91
C ARG A 33 12.89 2.91 1.91
N PRO A 34 12.47 2.30 3.03
CA PRO A 34 12.12 0.90 3.05
C PRO A 34 10.87 0.70 2.19
N TYR A 35 10.95 -0.26 1.25
CA TYR A 35 9.83 -0.68 0.43
C TYR A 35 9.56 -2.15 0.67
N ALA A 36 8.28 -2.49 0.83
CA ALA A 36 7.81 -3.85 0.76
C ALA A 36 7.17 -4.08 -0.61
N PHE A 37 7.34 -5.28 -1.15
CA PHE A 37 6.85 -5.67 -2.47
C PHE A 37 6.02 -6.95 -2.35
N THR A 38 5.13 -7.16 -3.32
CA THR A 38 4.29 -8.38 -3.42
C THR A 38 3.55 -8.68 -2.12
N CYS A 39 2.89 -7.66 -1.56
CA CYS A 39 2.19 -7.75 -0.30
C CYS A 39 0.72 -8.16 -0.53
N VAL A 40 0.17 -8.90 0.42
CA VAL A 40 -1.25 -9.27 0.44
C VAL A 40 -1.86 -8.71 1.72
N LEU A 41 -2.93 -7.94 1.58
CA LEU A 41 -3.68 -7.36 2.68
C LEU A 41 -5.04 -8.05 2.76
N ARG A 42 -5.38 -8.59 3.94
CA ARG A 42 -6.69 -9.19 4.20
C ARG A 42 -7.37 -8.47 5.35
N LEU A 43 -8.51 -7.88 5.05
CA LEU A 43 -9.33 -7.21 6.06
C LEU A 43 -10.30 -8.22 6.67
N ARG A 44 -10.38 -8.24 8.01
CA ARG A 44 -11.35 -9.04 8.75
C ARG A 44 -12.14 -8.11 9.66
N THR A 45 -13.43 -8.08 9.48
CA THR A 45 -14.36 -7.32 10.32
C THR A 45 -15.12 -8.27 11.23
N SER A 46 -15.69 -7.73 12.33
CA SER A 46 -16.69 -8.49 13.08
C SER A 46 -17.97 -8.62 12.25
N ILE A 47 -18.85 -9.53 12.64
CA ILE A 47 -20.07 -9.86 11.87
C ILE A 47 -21.01 -8.67 11.65
N GLU A 48 -20.88 -7.63 12.48
CA GLU A 48 -21.73 -6.46 12.46
C GLU A 48 -21.22 -5.37 11.51
N PHE A 49 -19.94 -5.43 11.10
CA PHE A 49 -19.35 -4.47 10.16
C PHE A 49 -19.11 -5.13 8.81
N LYS A 50 -19.69 -4.56 7.77
CA LYS A 50 -19.44 -4.95 6.39
C LYS A 50 -18.56 -3.89 5.71
N PRO A 51 -17.40 -4.28 5.15
CA PRO A 51 -16.64 -3.37 4.30
C PRO A 51 -17.45 -3.11 3.02
N ASP A 52 -17.70 -1.83 2.70
CA ASP A 52 -18.49 -1.43 1.54
C ASP A 52 -17.57 -0.98 0.41
N HIS A 53 -16.86 0.14 0.62
CA HIS A 53 -15.89 0.67 -0.32
C HIS A 53 -14.46 0.55 0.21
N SER A 54 -13.51 0.37 -0.70
CA SER A 54 -12.10 0.35 -0.39
C SER A 54 -11.35 1.26 -1.35
N TYR A 55 -10.47 2.10 -0.81
CA TYR A 55 -9.72 3.10 -1.56
C TYR A 55 -8.23 2.97 -1.30
N GLY A 56 -7.46 3.10 -2.38
CA GLY A 56 -6.01 3.05 -2.33
C GLY A 56 -5.43 2.39 -3.57
N HIS A 57 -4.11 2.23 -3.57
CA HIS A 57 -3.38 1.65 -4.68
C HIS A 57 -3.16 0.15 -4.47
N PHE A 58 -4.21 -0.64 -4.73
CA PHE A 58 -4.21 -2.10 -4.65
C PHE A 58 -5.12 -2.69 -5.74
N PHE A 59 -5.02 -4.01 -5.93
CA PHE A 59 -5.88 -4.77 -6.82
C PHE A 59 -6.70 -5.77 -6.00
N PRO A 60 -8.03 -5.87 -6.18
CA PRO A 60 -8.82 -6.89 -5.50
C PRO A 60 -8.42 -8.28 -5.99
N ASP A 61 -8.39 -9.25 -5.07
CA ASP A 61 -8.17 -10.64 -5.43
C ASP A 61 -9.41 -11.22 -6.15
N PRO A 62 -9.25 -11.96 -7.26
CA PRO A 62 -10.38 -12.51 -8.01
C PRO A 62 -11.02 -13.73 -7.33
N GLN A 63 -10.33 -14.39 -6.41
CA GLN A 63 -10.75 -15.65 -5.80
C GLN A 63 -11.34 -15.47 -4.40
N TYR A 64 -10.84 -14.49 -3.64
CA TYR A 64 -11.23 -14.28 -2.25
C TYR A 64 -11.76 -12.87 -2.00
N GLU A 65 -12.94 -12.81 -1.37
CA GLU A 65 -13.52 -11.56 -0.89
C GLU A 65 -12.65 -10.97 0.24
N ASN A 66 -12.56 -9.62 0.29
CA ASN A 66 -11.80 -8.86 1.29
C ASN A 66 -10.29 -9.14 1.32
N VAL A 67 -9.74 -9.64 0.21
CA VAL A 67 -8.29 -9.81 -0.01
C VAL A 67 -7.85 -8.87 -1.13
N GLN A 68 -6.72 -8.20 -0.91
CA GLN A 68 -6.17 -7.19 -1.82
C GLN A 68 -4.68 -7.39 -2.02
N HIS A 69 -4.23 -7.22 -3.26
CA HIS A 69 -2.85 -7.32 -3.68
C HIS A 69 -2.22 -5.94 -3.82
N ILE A 70 -1.11 -5.76 -3.12
CA ILE A 70 -0.32 -4.52 -3.13
C ILE A 70 1.03 -4.85 -3.76
N ILE A 71 1.29 -4.29 -4.94
CA ILE A 71 2.54 -4.52 -5.67
C ILE A 71 3.73 -3.93 -4.90
N CYS A 72 3.56 -2.73 -4.34
CA CYS A 72 4.57 -2.02 -3.58
C CYS A 72 3.92 -1.08 -2.57
N CYS A 73 4.45 -1.03 -1.35
CA CYS A 73 4.10 -0.04 -0.35
C CYS A 73 5.34 0.49 0.39
N ASP A 74 5.25 1.76 0.79
CA ASP A 74 6.13 2.40 1.76
C ASP A 74 5.33 2.78 3.01
N PHE A 75 5.98 3.40 3.98
CA PHE A 75 5.33 3.89 5.20
C PHE A 75 4.34 5.05 4.95
N CYS A 76 4.35 5.64 3.74
CA CYS A 76 3.40 6.69 3.35
C CYS A 76 2.14 6.11 2.69
N ALA A 77 2.14 4.84 2.30
CA ALA A 77 0.99 4.20 1.68
C ALA A 77 -0.19 4.14 2.67
N THR A 78 -1.32 4.72 2.26
CA THR A 78 -2.54 4.78 3.07
C THR A 78 -3.66 4.08 2.34
N TYR A 79 -4.40 3.24 3.07
CA TYR A 79 -5.56 2.51 2.58
C TYR A 79 -6.75 2.90 3.44
N ALA A 80 -7.85 3.26 2.79
CA ALA A 80 -9.07 3.66 3.46
C ALA A 80 -10.19 2.65 3.14
N TYR A 81 -11.02 2.37 4.13
CA TYR A 81 -12.14 1.46 4.01
C TYR A 81 -13.37 2.12 4.63
N ASP A 82 -14.45 2.16 3.87
CA ASP A 82 -15.76 2.52 4.38
C ASP A 82 -16.42 1.27 4.95
N PHE A 83 -16.95 1.38 6.16
CA PHE A 83 -17.67 0.30 6.83
C PHE A 83 -19.12 0.68 7.02
N ASP A 84 -19.99 -0.20 6.57
CA ASP A 84 -21.42 -0.14 6.87
C ASP A 84 -21.75 -1.07 8.03
N PHE A 85 -22.64 -0.60 8.89
CA PHE A 85 -23.12 -1.38 10.02
C PHE A 85 -24.35 -2.17 9.61
N ALA A 86 -24.27 -3.49 9.79
CA ALA A 86 -25.35 -4.40 9.42
C ALA A 86 -26.49 -4.45 10.45
N ASN A 87 -26.30 -3.93 11.67
CA ASN A 87 -27.23 -4.12 12.79
C ASN A 87 -27.74 -2.79 13.40
N ASN A 88 -29.00 -2.38 13.21
CA ASN A 88 -29.49 -1.12 13.82
C ASN A 88 -29.69 -1.15 15.36
N VAL A 89 -29.34 -2.24 16.06
CA VAL A 89 -29.73 -2.47 17.47
C VAL A 89 -28.76 -1.87 18.51
N GLY A 90 -27.62 -1.28 18.11
CA GLY A 90 -26.54 -0.91 19.05
C GLY A 90 -26.38 0.57 19.42
N PHE A 91 -26.99 1.51 18.70
CA PHE A 91 -26.74 2.96 18.92
C PHE A 91 -27.69 3.58 19.95
N TYR A 92 -27.85 2.95 21.11
CA TYR A 92 -28.51 3.61 22.24
C TYR A 92 -27.48 4.47 22.98
N ARG A 93 -27.58 5.79 22.82
CA ARG A 93 -26.95 6.76 23.71
C ARG A 93 -27.68 6.71 25.05
N TYR A 94 -26.99 6.36 26.13
CA TYR A 94 -27.41 6.70 27.50
C TYR A 94 -27.07 8.15 27.79
#